data_AF-A0A7W1AIV0-F1
#
_entry.id   AF-A0A7W1AIV0-F1
#
_cell.length_a   1.000
_cell.length_b   1.000
_cell.length_c   1.000
_cell.angle_alpha   90.00
_cell.angle_beta   90.00
_cell.angle_gamma   90.00
#
_symmetry.space_group_name_H-M   'P 1'
#
loop_
_entity.id
_entity.type
_entity.pdbx_description
1 polymer ?
#
loop_
_entity_poly.entity_id
_entity_poly.type
_entity_poly.pdbx_seq_one_letter_code
_entity_poly.pdbx_strand_id
1 'polypeptide(L)'
;MKIATFNINGINTKLLGLLEWLGTEEPDVACLQELKSTDKAFPAAALKEAGYHAMYRGPVPVRRATWITLDLGKRKLTPRKRRRSRRALPTAGGRRART
;
A
#
# COMPACT_ATOMS: atom_id res chain seq x y z
N MET A 1 2.10 -10.49 -7.57
CA MET A 1 2.75 -9.50 -6.68
C MET A 1 2.34 -8.10 -7.10
N LYS A 2 1.20 -7.66 -6.57
CA LYS A 2 0.61 -6.32 -6.67
C LYS A 2 0.77 -5.66 -5.30
N ILE A 3 1.44 -4.52 -5.28
CA ILE A 3 1.63 -3.71 -4.08
C ILE A 3 0.91 -2.40 -4.34
N ALA A 4 0.07 -2.00 -3.41
CA ALA A 4 -0.69 -0.77 -3.49
C ALA A 4 -0.41 0.10 -2.26
N THR A 5 -0.53 1.41 -2.45
CA THR A 5 -0.42 2.40 -1.38
C THR A 5 -1.63 3.31 -1.45
N PHE A 6 -2.24 3.60 -0.31
CA PHE A 6 -3.44 4.43 -0.24
C PHE A 6 -3.45 5.28 1.03
N ASN A 7 -3.55 6.59 0.86
CA ASN A 7 -3.78 7.49 1.98
C ASN A 7 -5.26 7.46 2.34
N ILE A 8 -5.61 6.68 3.36
CA ILE A 8 -7.01 6.47 3.71
C ILE A 8 -7.59 7.65 4.48
N ASN A 9 -6.77 8.43 5.20
CA ASN A 9 -7.24 9.61 5.95
C ASN A 9 -8.47 9.28 6.83
N GLY A 10 -8.28 8.36 7.77
CA GLY A 10 -9.33 7.79 8.63
C GLY A 10 -9.77 6.40 8.19
N ILE A 11 -9.24 5.34 8.80
CA ILE A 11 -9.61 3.96 8.45
C ILE A 11 -11.01 3.61 8.92
N ASN A 12 -11.41 4.03 10.13
CA ASN A 12 -12.70 3.66 10.70
C ASN A 12 -13.87 4.28 9.93
N THR A 13 -13.74 5.54 9.51
CA THR A 13 -14.77 6.24 8.73
C THR A 13 -14.88 5.73 7.29
N LYS A 14 -13.89 4.97 6.80
CA LYS A 14 -13.80 4.48 5.41
C LYS A 14 -13.63 2.97 5.32
N LEU A 15 -13.95 2.24 6.39
CA LEU A 15 -13.71 0.81 6.47
C LEU A 15 -14.44 0.06 5.34
N LEU A 16 -15.72 0.35 5.11
CA LEU A 16 -16.51 -0.30 4.06
C LEU A 16 -15.88 -0.09 2.66
N GLY A 17 -15.58 1.17 2.30
CA GLY A 17 -14.94 1.47 1.02
C GLY A 17 -13.54 0.87 0.89
N LEU A 18 -12.79 0.73 1.99
CA LEU A 18 -11.52 0.00 1.99
C LEU A 18 -11.74 -1.49 1.68
N LEU A 19 -12.72 -2.14 2.31
CA LEU A 19 -12.99 -3.56 2.09
C LEU A 19 -13.44 -3.84 0.65
N GLU A 20 -14.29 -2.98 0.08
CA GLU A 20 -14.68 -3.05 -1.33
C GLU A 20 -13.48 -2.91 -2.27
N TRP A 21 -12.61 -1.93 -1.98
CA TRP A 21 -11.39 -1.72 -2.75
C TRP A 21 -10.42 -2.90 -2.63
N LEU A 22 -10.25 -3.48 -1.44
CA LEU A 22 -9.42 -4.66 -1.24
C LEU A 22 -9.96 -5.87 -2.01
N GLY A 23 -11.29 -6.06 -2.02
CA GLY A 23 -11.93 -7.14 -2.78
C GLY A 23 -11.85 -6.96 -4.30
N THR A 24 -11.85 -5.71 -4.78
CA THR A 24 -11.75 -5.41 -6.23
C THR A 24 -10.30 -5.44 -6.73
N GLU A 25 -9.40 -4.80 -5.99
CA GLU A 25 -8.01 -4.66 -6.42
C GLU A 25 -7.15 -5.87 -6.06
N GLU A 26 -7.53 -6.63 -5.04
CA GLU A 26 -6.81 -7.79 -4.50
C GLU A 26 -5.28 -7.60 -4.41
N PRO A 27 -4.77 -6.50 -3.80
CA PRO A 27 -3.33 -6.26 -3.72
C PRO A 27 -2.68 -7.26 -2.76
N ASP A 28 -1.56 -7.89 -3.14
CA ASP A 28 -0.80 -8.78 -2.26
C ASP A 28 -0.22 -8.03 -1.03
N VAL A 29 0.00 -6.71 -1.13
CA VAL A 29 0.37 -5.84 0.01
C VAL A 29 -0.30 -4.46 -0.15
N ALA A 30 -0.91 -3.93 0.92
CA ALA A 30 -1.58 -2.64 0.93
C ALA A 30 -1.02 -1.71 2.03
N CYS A 31 -0.20 -0.73 1.65
CA CYS A 31 0.34 0.25 2.59
C CYS A 31 -0.67 1.39 2.80
N LEU A 32 -1.21 1.54 4.02
CA LEU A 32 -2.21 2.57 4.32
C LEU A 32 -1.64 3.73 5.14
N GLN A 33 -1.87 4.96 4.70
CA GLN A 33 -1.44 6.16 5.42
C GLN A 33 -2.60 6.90 6.09
N GLU A 34 -2.27 7.65 7.15
CA GLU A 34 -3.21 8.48 7.91
C GLU A 34 -4.42 7.69 8.44
N LEU A 35 -4.19 6.57 9.14
CA LEU A 35 -5.26 5.78 9.71
C LEU A 35 -6.17 6.56 10.65
N LYS A 36 -5.63 7.56 11.37
CA LYS A 36 -6.36 8.37 12.36
C LYS A 36 -7.18 7.52 13.34
N SER A 37 -6.59 6.40 13.78
CA SER A 37 -7.18 5.46 14.72
C SER A 37 -6.18 5.11 15.81
N THR A 38 -6.66 4.81 17.00
CA THR A 38 -5.84 4.29 18.11
C THR A 38 -5.68 2.78 17.98
N ASP A 39 -4.69 2.21 18.67
CA ASP A 39 -4.49 0.75 18.63
C ASP A 39 -5.75 -0.05 19.03
N LYS A 40 -6.53 0.47 20.00
CA LYS A 40 -7.80 -0.14 20.46
C LYS A 40 -8.94 -0.01 19.46
N ALA A 41 -8.96 1.06 18.68
CA ALA A 41 -10.04 1.36 17.73
C ALA A 41 -9.72 0.88 16.30
N PHE A 42 -8.59 0.19 16.09
CA PHE A 42 -8.20 -0.29 14.78
C PHE A 42 -9.02 -1.53 14.37
N PRO A 43 -9.55 -1.59 13.13
CA PRO A 43 -10.50 -2.64 12.72
C PRO A 43 -9.79 -3.91 12.24
N ALA A 44 -8.93 -4.50 13.09
CA ALA A 44 -8.15 -5.69 12.74
C ALA A 44 -9.01 -6.90 12.36
N ALA A 45 -10.13 -7.09 13.07
CA ALA A 45 -11.04 -8.22 12.84
C ALA A 45 -11.66 -8.18 11.44
N ALA A 46 -12.20 -7.02 11.03
CA ALA A 46 -12.80 -6.84 9.71
C ALA A 46 -11.78 -7.06 8.57
N LEU A 47 -10.54 -6.59 8.75
CA LEU A 47 -9.47 -6.84 7.79
C LEU A 47 -9.09 -8.32 7.71
N LYS A 48 -9.06 -9.02 8.87
CA LYS A 48 -8.80 -10.46 8.93
C LYS A 48 -9.90 -11.28 8.25
N GLU A 49 -11.17 -10.91 8.44
CA GLU A 49 -12.30 -11.52 7.74
C GLU A 49 -12.20 -11.35 6.22
N ALA A 50 -11.69 -10.21 5.75
CA ALA A 50 -11.37 -9.98 4.35
C ALA A 50 -10.11 -10.73 3.86
N GLY A 51 -9.43 -11.48 4.72
CA GLY A 51 -8.22 -12.24 4.40
C GLY A 51 -6.92 -11.46 4.48
N TYR A 52 -6.93 -10.28 5.11
CA TYR A 52 -5.76 -9.42 5.28
C TYR A 52 -5.25 -9.45 6.72
N HIS A 53 -3.93 -9.52 6.88
CA HIS A 53 -3.32 -9.35 8.19
C HIS A 53 -2.81 -7.91 8.35
N ALA A 54 -2.98 -7.34 9.52
CA ALA A 54 -2.64 -5.95 9.74
C ALA A 54 -1.47 -5.84 10.73
N MET A 55 -0.40 -5.19 10.30
CA MET A 55 0.64 -4.69 11.19
C MET A 55 0.50 -3.18 11.32
N TYR A 56 0.05 -2.72 12.47
CA TYR A 56 -0.25 -1.32 12.71
C TYR A 56 0.33 -0.85 14.03
N ARG A 57 0.48 0.47 14.16
CA ARG A 57 0.97 1.13 15.38
C ARG A 57 0.43 2.55 15.46
N GLY A 58 -0.21 2.92 16.57
CA GLY A 58 -0.44 4.33 16.95
C GLY A 58 -1.13 4.56 18.31
N PRO A 59 -0.85 5.67 19.06
CA PRO A 59 -0.01 6.85 18.75
C PRO A 59 1.10 7.24 19.77
N VAL A 60 2.07 8.06 19.32
CA VAL A 60 2.79 9.16 20.04
C VAL A 60 2.76 10.39 19.08
N PRO A 61 2.93 11.65 19.55
CA PRO A 61 2.13 12.82 19.11
C PRO A 61 2.29 13.30 17.66
N VAL A 62 3.17 12.71 16.86
CA VAL A 62 3.39 13.10 15.47
C VAL A 62 3.61 11.86 14.62
N ARG A 63 2.73 11.68 13.60
CA ARG A 63 2.91 10.99 12.31
C ARG A 63 4.12 10.04 12.20
N ARG A 64 4.00 8.76 11.76
CA ARG A 64 3.69 8.35 10.38
C ARG A 64 3.80 6.81 10.21
N ALA A 65 3.14 6.35 9.15
CA ALA A 65 3.24 5.04 8.49
C ALA A 65 2.58 3.85 9.20
N THR A 66 1.61 3.27 8.50
CA THR A 66 1.03 1.97 8.80
C THR A 66 1.11 1.13 7.54
N TRP A 67 1.42 -0.16 7.66
CA TRP A 67 1.48 -1.07 6.52
C TRP A 67 0.64 -2.30 6.82
N ILE A 68 -0.44 -2.49 6.07
CA ILE A 68 -1.27 -3.70 6.16
C ILE A 68 -0.68 -4.69 5.16
N THR A 69 -0.39 -5.90 5.61
CA THR A 69 0.22 -6.96 4.80
C THR A 69 -0.79 -8.07 4.62
N LEU A 70 -1.27 -8.32 3.39
CA LEU A 70 -2.14 -9.47 3.13
C LEU A 70 -1.45 -10.75 3.66
N ASP A 71 -2.19 -11.62 4.34
CA ASP A 71 -1.65 -12.92 4.71
C ASP A 71 -1.35 -13.72 3.45
N LEU A 72 -0.06 -13.88 3.18
CA LEU A 72 0.49 -14.61 2.04
C LEU A 72 0.11 -16.10 2.06
N GLY A 73 -0.58 -16.60 3.09
CA GLY A 73 -1.10 -17.95 3.19
C GLY A 73 -2.04 -18.35 2.05
N LYS A 74 -2.73 -17.39 1.41
CA LYS A 74 -3.56 -17.67 0.21
C LYS A 74 -2.80 -17.60 -1.12
N ARG A 75 -1.62 -16.97 -1.16
CA ARG A 75 -0.79 -16.91 -2.37
C ARG A 75 0.66 -17.14 -1.99
N LYS A 76 1.18 -18.35 -2.24
CA LYS A 76 2.62 -18.60 -2.30
C LYS A 76 3.25 -17.58 -3.24
N LEU A 77 3.86 -16.52 -2.70
CA LEU A 77 4.60 -15.55 -3.49
C LEU A 77 5.85 -16.26 -4.04
N THR A 78 5.78 -16.74 -5.27
CA THR A 78 6.98 -17.10 -6.02
C THR A 78 7.75 -15.81 -6.33
N PRO A 79 9.02 -15.66 -5.90
CA PRO A 79 9.83 -14.50 -6.24
C PRO A 79 10.04 -14.45 -7.76
N ARG A 80 9.32 -13.58 -8.48
CA ARG A 80 9.61 -13.33 -9.89
C ARG A 80 10.81 -12.39 -9.96
N LYS A 81 11.94 -12.85 -10.51
CA LYS A 81 13.08 -11.98 -10.84
C LYS A 81 12.58 -10.86 -11.75
N ARG A 82 12.59 -9.64 -11.25
CA ARG A 82 12.17 -8.45 -11.99
C ARG A 82 13.21 -8.16 -13.08
N ARG A 83 12.88 -8.38 -14.35
CA ARG A 83 13.69 -7.90 -15.47
C ARG A 83 13.51 -6.38 -15.53
N ARG A 84 14.49 -5.62 -15.03
CA ARG A 84 14.52 -4.15 -15.21
C ARG A 84 14.65 -3.90 -16.72
N SER A 85 13.58 -3.55 -17.41
CA SER A 85 13.72 -2.81 -18.65
C SER A 85 14.21 -1.42 -18.26
N ARG A 86 15.50 -1.14 -18.48
CA ARG A 86 15.98 0.24 -18.54
C ARG A 86 15.29 0.86 -19.76
N ARG A 87 14.15 1.53 -19.57
CA ARG A 87 13.66 2.46 -20.58
C ARG A 87 14.62 3.63 -20.56
N ALA A 88 15.53 3.68 -21.52
CA ALA A 88 16.39 4.83 -21.72
C ALA A 88 15.50 6.06 -21.91
N LEU A 89 15.68 7.06 -21.06
CA LEU A 89 15.12 8.39 -21.30
C LEU A 89 15.75 8.92 -22.59
N PRO A 90 14.98 9.51 -23.52
CA PRO A 90 15.57 10.13 -24.70
C PRO A 90 16.51 11.24 -24.25
N THR A 91 17.77 11.15 -24.65
CA THR A 91 18.77 12.20 -24.44
C THR A 91 18.29 13.46 -25.15
N ALA A 92 18.05 14.53 -24.38
CA ALA A 92 17.70 15.83 -24.91
C ALA A 92 18.75 16.26 -25.95
N GLY A 93 18.29 16.49 -27.18
CA GLY A 93 19.08 16.95 -28.30
C GLY A 93 19.83 18.24 -27.96
N GLY A 94 21.09 18.29 -28.41
CA GLY A 94 22.00 19.39 -28.17
C GLY A 94 21.47 20.74 -28.66
N ARG A 95 21.48 21.72 -27.77
CA ARG A 95 21.51 23.13 -28.17
C ARG A 95 22.91 23.43 -28.70
N ARG A 96 23.03 23.59 -30.02
CA ARG A 96 24.18 24.25 -30.64
C ARG A 96 24.20 25.70 -30.17
N ALA A 97 25.23 26.08 -29.41
CA ALA A 97 25.63 27.47 -29.31
C ALA A 97 26.09 27.90 -30.72
N ARG A 98 25.43 28.91 -31.28
CA ARG A 98 25.98 29.67 -32.40
C ARG A 98 26.62 30.92 -31.81
N THR A 99 27.86 31.12 -32.26
CA THR A 99 28.67 32.34 -32.22
C THR A 99 27.88 33.60 -32.48
#